data_AF-A0A7K1F0I8-F1
#
_entry.id   AF-A0A7K1F0I8-F1
#
_cell.length_a   1.000
_cell.length_b   1.000
_cell.length_c   1.000
_cell.angle_alpha   90.00
_cell.angle_beta   90.00
_cell.angle_gamma   90.00
#
_symmetry.space_group_name_H-M   'P 1'
#
loop_
_entity.id
_entity.type
_entity.pdbx_description
1 polymer ?
#
loop_
_entity_poly.entity_id
_entity_poly.type
_entity_poly.pdbx_seq_one_letter_code
_entity_poly.pdbx_strand_id
1 'polypeptide(L)'
;MAIDLRSDTVTKPSQGMRDAIATAPVGDDVYGDDPTVNSLEERVAAMFGKEAALFSPTGSLANQLAIRSLVAPGEELIAETNSHIVRAELGAAAVFSGITTRTWPAKNGLLKASDALEIARPNSGPYLVSTTAIAVENTHNFGGGTVQPISEIAALKKGADEIGVALHLDGARIWNAHVASGVSFSEYGKYFNTISVCLSKGLGAPVGSLVLGSKEMITSSRVWRKRYGGGMRQIGLLAAAGHYALDHNINRLTDDHARAKKIAVALAAIDSSLIDAATVETNIVGLDLTKFAFSAADFAAKCKENGLWISALGPKYARLVTHLDFDDAQTDEAIEILKRCLKA
;
A
#
# COMPACT_ATOMS: atom_id res chain seq x y z
N MET A 1 -14.97 -23.07 9.16
CA MET A 1 -14.47 -21.70 9.46
C MET A 1 -14.36 -20.98 8.12
N ALA A 2 -14.71 -19.70 8.00
CA ALA A 2 -14.67 -19.03 6.70
C ALA A 2 -13.22 -18.76 6.25
N ILE A 3 -12.94 -18.95 4.96
CA ILE A 3 -11.69 -18.55 4.31
C ILE A 3 -11.82 -17.07 3.94
N ASP A 4 -10.99 -16.21 4.52
CA ASP A 4 -11.03 -14.77 4.27
C ASP A 4 -9.92 -14.35 3.30
N LEU A 5 -10.30 -13.97 2.08
CA LEU A 5 -9.39 -13.42 1.06
C LEU A 5 -9.82 -12.00 0.66
N ARG A 6 -10.57 -11.28 1.51
CA ARG A 6 -11.00 -9.91 1.21
C ARG A 6 -9.81 -8.95 1.09
N SER A 7 -8.84 -9.09 1.99
CA SER A 7 -7.70 -8.18 2.13
C SER A 7 -6.66 -8.77 3.08
N ASP A 8 -5.39 -8.45 2.89
CA ASP A 8 -4.31 -8.71 3.86
C ASP A 8 -4.38 -7.81 5.11
N THR A 9 -5.38 -6.92 5.19
CA THR A 9 -5.67 -6.14 6.40
C THR A 9 -6.42 -6.94 7.47
N VAL A 10 -6.87 -8.16 7.18
CA VAL A 10 -7.58 -9.01 8.15
C VAL A 10 -6.65 -9.83 9.03
N THR A 11 -5.34 -9.71 8.80
CA THR A 11 -4.31 -10.44 9.51
C THR A 11 -4.37 -10.18 11.02
N LYS A 12 -4.04 -11.20 11.81
CA LYS A 12 -4.06 -11.14 13.27
C LYS A 12 -2.65 -11.27 13.84
N PRO A 13 -2.37 -10.63 14.99
CA PRO A 13 -1.10 -10.84 15.67
C PRO A 13 -0.91 -12.31 16.03
N SER A 14 0.22 -12.88 15.59
CA SER A 14 0.69 -14.20 16.01
C SER A 14 1.02 -14.22 17.50
N GLN A 15 1.22 -15.40 18.08
CA GLN A 15 1.56 -15.50 19.50
C GLN A 15 2.88 -14.77 19.82
N GLY A 16 3.94 -14.99 19.04
CA GLY A 16 5.21 -14.31 19.24
C GLY A 16 5.10 -12.78 19.15
N MET A 17 4.24 -12.27 18.27
CA MET A 17 3.95 -10.83 18.19
C MET A 17 3.22 -10.34 19.46
N ARG A 18 2.25 -11.11 19.97
CA ARG A 18 1.55 -10.77 21.22
C ARG A 18 2.49 -10.72 22.41
N ASP A 19 3.43 -11.65 22.48
CA ASP A 19 4.43 -11.70 23.55
C ASP A 19 5.35 -10.46 23.46
N ALA A 20 5.81 -10.10 22.26
CA ALA A 20 6.61 -8.89 22.04
C ALA A 20 5.86 -7.60 22.43
N ILE A 21 4.56 -7.52 22.11
CA ILE A 21 3.70 -6.40 22.52
C ILE A 21 3.61 -6.34 24.06
N ALA A 22 3.37 -7.47 24.72
CA ALA A 22 3.13 -7.52 26.16
C ALA A 22 4.34 -7.07 27.00
N THR A 23 5.55 -7.23 26.49
CA THR A 23 6.80 -6.91 27.20
C THR A 23 7.46 -5.61 26.75
N ALA A 24 6.83 -4.84 25.84
CA ALA A 24 7.48 -3.68 25.24
C ALA A 24 7.73 -2.55 26.27
N PRO A 25 8.94 -1.95 26.32
CA PRO A 25 9.14 -0.72 27.07
C PRO A 25 8.39 0.42 26.40
N VAL A 26 7.70 1.25 27.17
CA VAL A 26 6.84 2.33 26.65
C VAL A 26 7.14 3.65 27.35
N GLY A 27 6.77 4.74 26.69
CA GLY A 27 6.84 6.10 27.20
C GLY A 27 5.69 6.94 26.65
N ASP A 28 5.78 8.26 26.72
CA ASP A 28 4.77 9.13 26.11
C ASP A 28 5.29 9.69 24.77
N ASP A 29 4.77 9.18 23.66
CA ASP A 29 5.15 9.60 22.29
C ASP A 29 4.90 11.09 22.01
N VAL A 30 4.02 11.77 22.74
CA VAL A 30 3.86 13.23 22.59
C VAL A 30 5.07 13.98 23.14
N TYR A 31 5.70 13.47 24.20
CA TYR A 31 6.96 14.03 24.72
C TYR A 31 8.18 13.49 23.97
N GLY A 32 8.01 12.42 23.18
CA GLY A 32 9.09 11.79 22.42
C GLY A 32 9.89 10.77 23.21
N ASP A 33 9.37 10.32 24.36
CA ASP A 33 10.11 9.48 25.31
C ASP A 33 9.69 8.00 25.25
N ASP A 34 8.95 7.57 24.23
CA ASP A 34 8.63 6.16 24.03
C ASP A 34 9.79 5.44 23.29
N PRO A 35 10.59 4.60 23.98
CA PRO A 35 11.83 4.08 23.41
C PRO A 35 11.58 3.11 22.24
N THR A 36 10.47 2.37 22.27
CA THR A 36 10.18 1.34 21.26
C THR A 36 9.71 1.97 19.96
N VAL A 37 8.90 3.05 20.01
CA VAL A 37 8.54 3.76 18.78
C VAL A 37 9.72 4.51 18.18
N ASN A 38 10.56 5.13 19.01
CA ASN A 38 11.76 5.83 18.53
C ASN A 38 12.70 4.87 17.79
N SER A 39 12.98 3.69 18.36
CA SER A 39 13.82 2.69 17.69
C SER A 39 13.19 2.14 16.41
N LEU A 40 11.86 2.03 16.34
CA LEU A 40 11.17 1.61 15.12
C LEU A 40 11.28 2.66 14.02
N GLU A 41 11.07 3.93 14.36
CA GLU A 41 11.21 5.07 13.44
C GLU A 41 12.63 5.13 12.87
N GLU A 42 13.66 5.05 13.72
CA GLU A 42 15.07 5.03 13.31
C GLU A 42 15.39 3.84 12.39
N ARG A 43 14.96 2.63 12.78
CA ARG A 43 15.19 1.41 12.02
C ARG A 43 14.59 1.49 10.62
N VAL A 44 13.33 1.90 10.51
CA VAL A 44 12.63 1.97 9.22
C VAL A 44 13.19 3.09 8.35
N ALA A 45 13.57 4.24 8.93
CA ALA A 45 14.28 5.29 8.21
C ALA A 45 15.59 4.75 7.59
N ALA A 46 16.40 4.04 8.38
CA ALA A 46 17.66 3.46 7.95
C ALA A 46 17.50 2.44 6.80
N MET A 47 16.47 1.58 6.86
CA MET A 47 16.19 0.59 5.80
C MET A 47 16.00 1.25 4.42
N PHE A 48 15.36 2.42 4.37
CA PHE A 48 15.12 3.17 3.13
C PHE A 48 16.16 4.26 2.86
N GLY A 49 17.21 4.39 3.67
CA GLY A 49 18.19 5.47 3.55
C GLY A 49 17.56 6.86 3.71
N LYS A 50 16.53 6.99 4.56
CA LYS A 50 15.89 8.25 4.91
C LYS A 50 16.43 8.78 6.23
N GLU A 51 16.35 10.09 6.41
CA GLU A 51 16.93 10.75 7.57
C GLU A 51 16.09 10.54 8.83
N ALA A 52 14.77 10.42 8.66
CA ALA A 52 13.82 10.22 9.75
C ALA A 52 12.56 9.49 9.27
N ALA A 53 11.83 8.92 10.22
CA ALA A 53 10.49 8.40 10.02
C ALA A 53 9.57 8.84 11.17
N LEU A 54 8.27 8.66 10.97
CA LEU A 54 7.23 8.95 11.95
C LEU A 54 6.17 7.86 11.89
N PHE A 55 5.87 7.25 13.04
CA PHE A 55 4.78 6.30 13.17
C PHE A 55 3.44 7.00 12.95
N SER A 56 2.54 6.33 12.24
CA SER A 56 1.18 6.75 11.97
C SER A 56 0.21 5.61 12.30
N PRO A 57 -0.93 5.86 12.97
CA PRO A 57 -1.93 4.83 13.22
C PRO A 57 -2.45 4.14 11.95
N THR A 58 -2.50 4.85 10.81
CA THR A 58 -3.01 4.29 9.54
C THR A 58 -2.14 4.71 8.35
N GLY A 59 -2.22 3.92 7.27
CA GLY A 59 -1.59 4.22 5.98
C GLY A 59 -2.13 5.49 5.35
N SER A 60 -3.44 5.71 5.40
CA SER A 60 -4.04 6.95 4.90
C SER A 60 -3.49 8.17 5.63
N LEU A 61 -3.40 8.16 6.96
CA LEU A 61 -2.78 9.29 7.67
C LEU A 61 -1.29 9.45 7.30
N ALA A 62 -0.56 8.36 7.08
CA ALA A 62 0.84 8.44 6.63
C ALA A 62 0.96 9.12 5.25
N ASN A 63 0.12 8.72 4.29
CA ASN A 63 0.02 9.37 2.97
C ASN A 63 -0.33 10.85 3.10
N GLN A 64 -1.36 11.18 3.90
CA GLN A 64 -1.80 12.56 4.09
C GLN A 64 -0.72 13.46 4.72
N LEU A 65 0.06 12.93 5.68
CA LEU A 65 1.21 13.64 6.24
C LEU A 65 2.33 13.84 5.22
N ALA A 66 2.57 12.85 4.37
CA ALA A 66 3.59 12.88 3.32
C ALA A 66 3.25 13.89 2.22
N ILE A 67 2.07 13.77 1.61
CA ILE A 67 1.67 14.63 0.49
C ILE A 67 1.52 16.09 0.94
N ARG A 68 1.02 16.34 2.15
CA ARG A 68 0.91 17.71 2.69
C ARG A 68 2.26 18.40 2.83
N SER A 69 3.32 17.64 3.08
CA SER A 69 4.67 18.20 3.18
C SER A 69 5.24 18.62 1.82
N LEU A 70 4.68 18.09 0.73
CA LEU A 70 5.13 18.32 -0.64
C LEU A 70 4.24 19.28 -1.43
N VAL A 71 2.95 19.36 -1.06
CA VAL A 71 1.93 20.08 -1.80
C VAL A 71 1.17 21.02 -0.86
N ALA A 72 1.29 22.32 -1.11
CA ALA A 72 0.61 23.34 -0.34
C ALA A 72 -0.88 23.45 -0.72
N PRO A 73 -1.73 24.05 0.14
CA PRO A 73 -3.10 24.36 -0.24
C PRO A 73 -3.15 25.21 -1.52
N GLY A 74 -3.97 24.78 -2.49
CA GLY A 74 -4.09 25.43 -3.80
C GLY A 74 -3.08 24.91 -4.85
N GLU A 75 -2.16 24.03 -4.48
CA GLU A 75 -1.26 23.34 -5.42
C GLU A 75 -1.79 21.95 -5.80
N GLU A 76 -1.10 21.31 -6.76
CA GLU A 76 -1.53 20.05 -7.34
C GLU A 76 -0.58 18.88 -7.05
N LEU A 77 -1.20 17.77 -6.64
CA LEU A 77 -0.63 16.44 -6.67
C LEU A 77 -1.07 15.72 -7.95
N ILE A 78 -0.14 15.06 -8.63
CA ILE A 78 -0.46 14.18 -9.75
C ILE A 78 -0.32 12.71 -9.31
N ALA A 79 -1.31 11.87 -9.63
CA ALA A 79 -1.29 10.44 -9.27
C ALA A 79 -2.03 9.57 -10.32
N GLU A 80 -1.77 8.27 -10.35
CA GLU A 80 -2.51 7.36 -11.23
C GLU A 80 -3.99 7.33 -10.82
N THR A 81 -4.90 7.26 -11.80
CA THR A 81 -6.37 7.39 -11.64
C THR A 81 -6.96 6.47 -10.57
N ASN A 82 -6.45 5.25 -10.45
CA ASN A 82 -6.91 4.26 -9.50
C ASN A 82 -6.01 4.12 -8.26
N SER A 83 -4.98 4.95 -8.11
CA SER A 83 -4.15 4.94 -6.91
C SER A 83 -4.97 5.15 -5.64
N HIS A 84 -4.53 4.54 -4.54
CA HIS A 84 -5.23 4.50 -3.27
C HIS A 84 -5.50 5.92 -2.74
N ILE A 85 -4.50 6.79 -2.80
CA ILE A 85 -4.58 8.18 -2.31
C ILE A 85 -5.68 8.99 -3.01
N VAL A 86 -6.01 8.66 -4.27
CA VAL A 86 -7.07 9.33 -5.03
C VAL A 86 -8.41 8.63 -4.83
N ARG A 87 -8.42 7.29 -4.98
CA ARG A 87 -9.65 6.50 -5.08
C ARG A 87 -10.21 6.07 -3.73
N ALA A 88 -9.36 5.84 -2.73
CA ALA A 88 -9.71 5.11 -1.51
C ALA A 88 -9.44 5.89 -0.21
N GLU A 89 -9.01 7.15 -0.30
CA GLU A 89 -8.80 8.03 0.88
C GLU A 89 -9.87 9.11 1.01
N LEU A 90 -11.04 8.90 0.40
CA LEU A 90 -12.24 9.74 0.61
C LEU A 90 -12.01 11.24 0.35
N GLY A 91 -11.13 11.58 -0.60
CA GLY A 91 -10.80 12.97 -0.91
C GLY A 91 -10.04 13.71 0.18
N ALA A 92 -9.37 12.99 1.10
CA ALA A 92 -8.68 13.57 2.25
C ALA A 92 -7.68 14.68 1.90
N ALA A 93 -6.98 14.56 0.77
CA ALA A 93 -6.02 15.57 0.32
C ALA A 93 -6.69 16.95 0.10
N ALA A 94 -7.88 16.95 -0.53
CA ALA A 94 -8.67 18.15 -0.74
C ALA A 94 -9.26 18.67 0.58
N VAL A 95 -9.92 17.79 1.35
CA VAL A 95 -10.67 18.17 2.55
C VAL A 95 -9.76 18.70 3.67
N PHE A 96 -8.61 18.06 3.90
CA PHE A 96 -7.73 18.40 5.02
C PHE A 96 -6.55 19.28 4.66
N SER A 97 -6.16 19.31 3.39
CA SER A 97 -4.96 20.01 2.94
C SER A 97 -5.19 20.99 1.81
N GLY A 98 -6.41 21.13 1.27
CA GLY A 98 -6.70 22.03 0.16
C GLY A 98 -5.91 21.68 -1.10
N ILE A 99 -5.49 20.42 -1.24
CA ILE A 99 -4.69 19.93 -2.36
C ILE A 99 -5.63 19.57 -3.51
N THR A 100 -5.33 20.06 -4.70
CA THR A 100 -5.98 19.63 -5.94
C THR A 100 -5.28 18.39 -6.49
N THR A 101 -6.01 17.53 -7.19
CA THR A 101 -5.43 16.34 -7.81
C THR A 101 -5.77 16.26 -9.29
N ARG A 102 -4.78 15.88 -10.10
CA ARG A 102 -4.98 15.47 -11.49
C ARG A 102 -4.43 14.08 -11.69
N THR A 103 -5.06 13.34 -12.60
CA THR A 103 -4.74 11.93 -12.77
C THR A 103 -4.40 11.58 -14.20
N TRP A 104 -3.65 10.49 -14.35
CA TRP A 104 -3.42 9.81 -15.61
C TRP A 104 -3.89 8.35 -15.52
N PRO A 105 -4.36 7.74 -16.61
CA PRO A 105 -4.70 6.32 -16.62
C PRO A 105 -3.44 5.47 -16.78
N ALA A 106 -3.38 4.32 -16.10
CA ALA A 106 -2.37 3.31 -16.36
C ALA A 106 -2.96 1.90 -16.47
N LYS A 107 -2.45 1.11 -17.43
CA LYS A 107 -2.82 -0.31 -17.53
C LYS A 107 -2.28 -1.04 -16.29
N ASN A 108 -3.17 -1.64 -15.51
CA ASN A 108 -2.85 -2.34 -14.26
C ASN A 108 -2.07 -1.46 -13.26
N GLY A 109 -2.24 -0.12 -13.31
CA GLY A 109 -1.51 0.80 -12.44
C GLY A 109 0.00 0.85 -12.66
N LEU A 110 0.52 0.26 -13.75
CA LEU A 110 1.95 0.23 -14.04
C LEU A 110 2.43 1.61 -14.47
N LEU A 111 3.44 2.12 -13.77
CA LEU A 111 4.07 3.39 -14.04
C LEU A 111 4.77 3.36 -15.40
N LYS A 112 4.49 4.39 -16.19
CA LYS A 112 5.36 4.88 -17.26
C LYS A 112 5.71 6.32 -16.92
N ALA A 113 6.99 6.62 -16.80
CA ALA A 113 7.44 7.95 -16.40
C ALA A 113 6.90 9.05 -17.32
N SER A 114 6.85 8.77 -18.63
CA SER A 114 6.33 9.70 -19.64
C SER A 114 4.92 10.17 -19.35
N ASP A 115 4.04 9.28 -18.90
CA ASP A 115 2.60 9.57 -18.77
C ASP A 115 2.36 10.56 -17.62
N ALA A 116 3.10 10.41 -16.51
CA ALA A 116 3.03 11.35 -15.39
C ALA A 116 3.71 12.69 -15.71
N LEU A 117 4.86 12.66 -16.39
CA LEU A 117 5.62 13.87 -16.76
C LEU A 117 4.87 14.70 -17.82
N GLU A 118 4.14 14.06 -18.74
CA GLU A 118 3.39 14.74 -19.79
C GLU A 118 2.34 15.72 -19.23
N ILE A 119 1.75 15.41 -18.07
CA ILE A 119 0.70 16.22 -17.46
C ILE A 119 1.19 17.15 -16.34
N ALA A 120 2.44 17.02 -15.90
CA ALA A 120 3.04 17.88 -14.87
C ALA A 120 3.25 19.32 -15.36
N ARG A 121 2.78 20.30 -14.59
CA ARG A 121 2.87 21.74 -14.91
C ARG A 121 3.39 22.53 -13.70
N PRO A 122 4.71 22.47 -13.40
CA PRO A 122 5.29 23.28 -12.34
C PRO A 122 5.36 24.76 -12.74
N ASN A 123 5.39 25.66 -11.76
CA ASN A 123 5.56 27.10 -11.95
C ASN A 123 4.58 27.72 -12.98
N SER A 124 3.31 27.33 -12.93
CA SER A 124 2.30 27.71 -13.93
C SER A 124 1.86 29.18 -13.89
N GLY A 125 2.47 30.00 -13.04
CA GLY A 125 2.18 31.43 -12.90
C GLY A 125 0.95 31.73 -12.02
N PRO A 126 0.47 32.98 -12.00
CA PRO A 126 -0.48 33.45 -10.98
C PRO A 126 -1.94 33.01 -11.19
N TYR A 127 -2.29 32.48 -12.36
CA TYR A 127 -3.68 32.17 -12.73
C TYR A 127 -3.94 30.69 -13.00
N LEU A 128 -2.95 29.84 -12.75
CA LEU A 128 -3.00 28.40 -13.02
C LEU A 128 -2.50 27.63 -11.80
N VAL A 129 -2.95 26.38 -11.66
CA VAL A 129 -2.49 25.49 -10.59
C VAL A 129 -1.12 24.92 -10.94
N SER A 130 -0.18 25.00 -9.99
CA SER A 130 1.16 24.44 -10.17
C SER A 130 1.23 23.02 -9.59
N THR A 131 1.76 22.09 -10.39
CA THR A 131 2.12 20.75 -9.93
C THR A 131 3.39 20.84 -9.08
N THR A 132 3.34 20.34 -7.85
CA THR A 132 4.51 20.31 -6.96
C THR A 132 4.92 18.90 -6.55
N ALA A 133 4.05 17.91 -6.70
CA ALA A 133 4.40 16.51 -6.48
C ALA A 133 3.72 15.52 -7.43
N ILE A 134 4.38 14.38 -7.65
CA ILE A 134 3.82 13.18 -8.27
C ILE A 134 3.87 12.04 -7.25
N ALA A 135 2.77 11.32 -7.09
CA ALA A 135 2.70 10.13 -6.25
C ALA A 135 2.67 8.84 -7.08
N VAL A 136 3.41 7.84 -6.60
CA VAL A 136 3.49 6.49 -7.17
C VAL A 136 3.08 5.49 -6.09
N GLU A 137 2.25 4.50 -6.44
CA GLU A 137 1.88 3.42 -5.53
C GLU A 137 2.62 2.13 -5.88
N ASN A 138 3.29 1.51 -4.92
CA ASN A 138 4.02 0.24 -5.12
C ASN A 138 3.88 -0.69 -3.90
N THR A 139 3.24 -1.86 -4.02
CA THR A 139 2.57 -2.48 -5.18
C THR A 139 1.20 -1.84 -5.47
N HIS A 140 0.78 -1.75 -6.73
CA HIS A 140 -0.49 -1.08 -7.08
C HIS A 140 -1.73 -1.92 -6.75
N ASN A 141 -2.53 -1.49 -5.77
CA ASN A 141 -3.66 -2.23 -5.20
C ASN A 141 -4.75 -2.55 -6.22
N PHE A 142 -5.23 -1.53 -6.95
CA PHE A 142 -6.27 -1.69 -7.96
C PHE A 142 -5.70 -2.16 -9.31
N GLY A 143 -4.37 -2.31 -9.39
CA GLY A 143 -3.65 -2.86 -10.54
C GLY A 143 -3.50 -4.38 -10.48
N GLY A 144 -3.98 -5.01 -9.40
CA GLY A 144 -3.77 -6.44 -9.16
C GLY A 144 -2.48 -6.73 -8.36
N GLY A 145 -1.96 -5.76 -7.62
CA GLY A 145 -0.72 -5.92 -6.84
C GLY A 145 0.53 -5.92 -7.73
N THR A 146 0.49 -5.22 -8.85
CA THR A 146 1.63 -5.08 -9.77
C THR A 146 2.80 -4.37 -9.10
N VAL A 147 4.02 -4.77 -9.49
CA VAL A 147 5.25 -4.16 -9.00
C VAL A 147 5.71 -3.11 -9.98
N GLN A 148 5.98 -1.89 -9.48
CA GLN A 148 6.44 -0.82 -10.34
C GLN A 148 7.87 -1.11 -10.85
N PRO A 149 8.13 -1.02 -12.17
CA PRO A 149 9.47 -1.20 -12.71
C PRO A 149 10.44 -0.17 -12.13
N ILE A 150 11.56 -0.63 -11.57
CA ILE A 150 12.55 0.28 -10.96
C ILE A 150 13.14 1.25 -11.99
N SER A 151 13.26 0.83 -13.26
CA SER A 151 13.71 1.68 -14.36
C SER A 151 12.76 2.84 -14.64
N GLU A 152 11.44 2.62 -14.53
CA GLU A 152 10.43 3.66 -14.71
C GLU A 152 10.40 4.62 -13.51
N ILE A 153 10.59 4.11 -12.29
CA ILE A 153 10.79 4.97 -11.10
C ILE A 153 12.03 5.85 -11.27
N ALA A 154 13.14 5.29 -11.73
CA ALA A 154 14.38 6.04 -11.97
C ALA A 154 14.21 7.11 -13.07
N ALA A 155 13.52 6.76 -14.16
CA ALA A 155 13.20 7.69 -15.24
C ALA A 155 12.28 8.83 -14.76
N LEU A 156 11.27 8.51 -13.94
CA LEU A 156 10.38 9.50 -13.34
C LEU A 156 11.15 10.45 -12.43
N LYS A 157 12.03 9.93 -11.56
CA LYS A 157 12.88 10.75 -10.70
C LYS A 157 13.74 11.72 -11.51
N LYS A 158 14.41 11.24 -12.55
CA LYS A 158 15.20 12.10 -13.43
C LYS A 158 14.36 13.23 -14.03
N GLY A 159 13.22 12.91 -14.63
CA GLY A 159 12.36 13.92 -15.26
C GLY A 159 11.74 14.89 -14.24
N ALA A 160 11.37 14.40 -13.05
CA ALA A 160 10.80 15.22 -11.98
C ALA A 160 11.83 16.23 -11.45
N ASP A 161 13.10 15.83 -11.32
CA ASP A 161 14.19 16.72 -10.91
C ASP A 161 14.45 17.84 -11.94
N GLU A 162 14.40 17.51 -13.23
CA GLU A 162 14.58 18.48 -14.32
C GLU A 162 13.52 19.60 -14.29
N ILE A 163 12.33 19.32 -13.76
CA ILE A 163 11.20 20.27 -13.69
C ILE A 163 10.89 20.76 -12.26
N GLY A 164 11.66 20.33 -11.26
CA GLY A 164 11.49 20.75 -9.87
C GLY A 164 10.24 20.21 -9.16
N VAL A 165 9.79 19.00 -9.50
CA VAL A 165 8.63 18.34 -8.90
C VAL A 165 9.07 17.23 -7.94
N ALA A 166 8.47 17.17 -6.75
CA ALA A 166 8.78 16.15 -5.75
C ALA A 166 8.09 14.81 -6.04
N LEU A 167 8.65 13.71 -5.51
CA LEU A 167 8.05 12.39 -5.62
C LEU A 167 7.63 11.83 -4.26
N HIS A 168 6.42 11.28 -4.19
CA HIS A 168 5.92 10.50 -3.07
C HIS A 168 5.73 9.03 -3.46
N LEU A 169 6.16 8.11 -2.60
CA LEU A 169 5.83 6.69 -2.71
C LEU A 169 4.75 6.32 -1.70
N ASP A 170 3.57 5.95 -2.18
CA ASP A 170 2.63 5.11 -1.42
C ASP A 170 3.17 3.68 -1.45
N GLY A 171 3.93 3.34 -0.42
CA GLY A 171 4.59 2.06 -0.25
C GLY A 171 3.82 1.14 0.69
N ALA A 172 2.49 1.23 0.74
CA ALA A 172 1.69 0.45 1.68
C ALA A 172 1.92 -1.07 1.58
N ARG A 173 2.42 -1.56 0.43
CA ARG A 173 2.87 -2.95 0.21
C ARG A 173 4.28 -3.03 -0.37
N ILE A 174 5.15 -2.09 -0.05
CA ILE A 174 6.53 -2.07 -0.57
C ILE A 174 7.32 -3.33 -0.16
N TRP A 175 6.93 -3.98 0.93
CA TRP A 175 7.48 -5.26 1.37
C TRP A 175 7.22 -6.38 0.35
N ASN A 176 6.01 -6.43 -0.23
CA ASN A 176 5.67 -7.36 -1.30
C ASN A 176 6.47 -7.04 -2.58
N ALA A 177 6.58 -5.76 -2.93
CA ALA A 177 7.38 -5.33 -4.08
C ALA A 177 8.85 -5.71 -3.93
N HIS A 178 9.44 -5.54 -2.74
CA HIS A 178 10.80 -5.97 -2.42
C HIS A 178 10.97 -7.48 -2.62
N VAL A 179 10.08 -8.28 -2.03
CA VAL A 179 10.16 -9.75 -2.13
C VAL A 179 9.96 -10.24 -3.57
N ALA A 180 9.05 -9.64 -4.33
CA ALA A 180 8.76 -10.04 -5.71
C ALA A 180 9.86 -9.62 -6.70
N SER A 181 10.45 -8.43 -6.53
CA SER A 181 11.44 -7.88 -7.48
C SER A 181 12.90 -8.10 -7.08
N GLY A 182 13.18 -8.37 -5.81
CA GLY A 182 14.53 -8.37 -5.25
C GLY A 182 15.15 -6.98 -5.07
N VAL A 183 14.44 -5.89 -5.40
CA VAL A 183 14.94 -4.52 -5.28
C VAL A 183 15.02 -4.12 -3.80
N SER A 184 16.19 -3.67 -3.34
CA SER A 184 16.39 -3.26 -1.95
C SER A 184 15.54 -2.04 -1.54
N PHE A 185 15.19 -1.94 -0.26
CA PHE A 185 14.48 -0.77 0.28
C PHE A 185 15.27 0.53 0.09
N SER A 186 16.60 0.49 0.23
CA SER A 186 17.47 1.63 -0.04
C SER A 186 17.45 2.06 -1.50
N GLU A 187 17.24 1.13 -2.44
CA GLU A 187 17.12 1.47 -3.86
C GLU A 187 15.83 2.24 -4.13
N TYR A 188 14.69 1.77 -3.62
CA TYR A 188 13.45 2.56 -3.64
C TYR A 188 13.63 3.91 -2.93
N GLY A 189 14.31 3.89 -1.79
CA GLY A 189 14.66 5.05 -0.98
C GLY A 189 15.30 6.21 -1.76
N LYS A 190 16.18 5.91 -2.72
CA LYS A 190 16.89 6.94 -3.51
C LYS A 190 15.97 7.84 -4.32
N TYR A 191 14.84 7.32 -4.78
CA TYR A 191 14.06 7.97 -5.83
C TYR A 191 12.93 8.87 -5.32
N PHE A 192 12.52 8.75 -4.04
CA PHE A 192 11.37 9.47 -3.51
C PHE A 192 11.74 10.50 -2.46
N ASN A 193 11.07 11.64 -2.42
CA ASN A 193 11.23 12.63 -1.36
C ASN A 193 10.57 12.13 -0.06
N THR A 194 9.39 11.53 -0.19
CA THR A 194 8.65 10.96 0.95
C THR A 194 8.16 9.55 0.62
N ILE A 195 8.09 8.69 1.63
CA ILE A 195 7.62 7.32 1.50
C ILE A 195 6.63 7.03 2.62
N SER A 196 5.51 6.40 2.33
CA SER A 196 4.67 5.77 3.35
C SER A 196 4.83 4.24 3.28
N VAL A 197 4.74 3.57 4.42
CA VAL A 197 4.75 2.09 4.50
C VAL A 197 3.69 1.61 5.48
N CYS A 198 3.11 0.43 5.28
CA CYS A 198 2.20 -0.19 6.24
C CYS A 198 2.85 -1.38 6.95
N LEU A 199 2.57 -1.51 8.25
CA LEU A 199 2.88 -2.70 9.03
C LEU A 199 1.65 -3.61 9.19
N SER A 200 0.45 -3.03 9.08
CA SER A 200 -0.83 -3.70 9.37
C SER A 200 -1.52 -4.36 8.17
N LYS A 201 -0.72 -4.97 7.29
CA LYS A 201 -1.18 -5.71 6.11
C LYS A 201 -0.59 -7.12 6.10
N GLY A 202 0.06 -7.55 5.02
CA GLY A 202 0.75 -8.84 4.94
C GLY A 202 1.83 -9.06 6.02
N LEU A 203 2.31 -7.98 6.65
CA LEU A 203 3.24 -8.03 7.79
C LEU A 203 2.58 -8.38 9.13
N GLY A 204 1.25 -8.31 9.25
CA GLY A 204 0.52 -8.85 10.40
C GLY A 204 0.48 -8.00 11.67
N ALA A 205 1.07 -6.80 11.69
CA ALA A 205 0.92 -5.91 12.83
C ALA A 205 -0.56 -5.51 12.99
N PRO A 206 -1.09 -5.34 14.22
CA PRO A 206 -2.51 -5.03 14.40
C PRO A 206 -2.86 -3.61 13.94
N VAL A 207 -1.91 -2.68 14.06
CA VAL A 207 -2.06 -1.26 13.74
C VAL A 207 -0.70 -0.77 13.28
N GLY A 208 -0.69 0.21 12.37
CA GLY A 208 0.49 1.03 12.17
C GLY A 208 0.99 1.10 10.74
N SER A 209 1.50 2.28 10.46
CA SER A 209 2.20 2.69 9.25
C SER A 209 3.34 3.62 9.66
N LEU A 210 4.25 3.89 8.74
CA LEU A 210 5.23 4.95 8.92
C LEU A 210 5.24 5.87 7.70
N VAL A 211 5.55 7.14 7.93
CA VAL A 211 5.99 8.08 6.90
C VAL A 211 7.47 8.35 7.07
N LEU A 212 8.22 8.40 5.98
CA LEU A 212 9.66 8.59 5.94
C LEU A 212 10.01 9.78 5.05
N GLY A 213 11.07 10.51 5.40
CA GLY A 213 11.55 11.67 4.64
C GLY A 213 12.76 12.34 5.29
N SER A 214 12.91 13.66 5.07
CA SER A 214 13.94 14.46 5.75
C SER A 214 13.55 14.75 7.20
N LYS A 215 14.52 15.13 8.03
CA LYS A 215 14.25 15.51 9.43
C LYS A 215 13.29 16.69 9.55
N GLU A 216 13.43 17.68 8.67
CA GLU A 216 12.59 18.89 8.64
C GLU A 216 11.14 18.52 8.31
N MET A 217 10.95 17.66 7.31
CA MET A 217 9.64 17.17 6.90
C MET A 217 8.99 16.39 8.04
N ILE A 218 9.70 15.44 8.65
CA ILE A 218 9.17 14.62 9.75
C ILE A 218 8.81 15.47 10.98
N THR A 219 9.61 16.49 11.29
CA THR A 219 9.31 17.44 12.37
C THR A 219 7.99 18.17 12.12
N SER A 220 7.77 18.66 10.90
CA SER A 220 6.50 19.27 10.50
C SER A 220 5.33 18.27 10.52
N SER A 221 5.55 17.06 10.00
CA SER A 221 4.55 15.99 10.00
C SER A 221 4.14 15.56 11.41
N ARG A 222 5.03 15.61 12.42
CA ARG A 222 4.67 15.33 13.82
C ARG A 222 3.63 16.31 14.36
N VAL A 223 3.76 17.59 14.01
CA VAL A 223 2.76 18.63 14.36
C VAL A 223 1.42 18.34 13.67
N TRP A 224 1.43 18.00 12.39
CA TRP A 224 0.20 17.66 11.66
C TRP A 224 -0.44 16.36 12.12
N ARG A 225 0.36 15.34 12.48
CA ARG A 225 -0.12 14.11 13.11
C ARG A 225 -0.87 14.44 14.39
N LYS A 226 -0.36 15.38 15.19
CA LYS A 226 -1.06 15.85 16.40
C LYS A 226 -2.39 16.56 16.07
N ARG A 227 -2.41 17.43 15.06
CA ARG A 227 -3.62 18.15 14.61
C ARG A 227 -4.70 17.20 14.07
N TYR A 228 -4.29 16.16 13.35
CA TYR A 228 -5.18 15.12 12.84
C TYR A 228 -5.57 14.07 13.89
N GLY A 229 -5.14 14.24 15.15
CA GLY A 229 -5.51 13.34 16.25
C GLY A 229 -4.72 12.03 16.31
N GLY A 230 -3.69 11.86 15.49
CA GLY A 230 -2.81 10.68 15.49
C GLY A 230 -1.68 10.71 16.52
N GLY A 231 -1.53 11.80 17.28
CA GLY A 231 -0.54 11.92 18.35
C GLY A 231 -1.01 11.23 19.64
N MET A 232 -0.59 9.98 19.80
CA MET A 232 -0.99 9.04 20.87
C MET A 232 0.03 9.04 22.03
N ARG A 233 -0.17 8.17 23.04
CA ARG A 233 0.69 8.08 24.25
C ARG A 233 1.63 6.87 24.16
N GLN A 234 1.42 5.83 24.96
CA GLN A 234 2.26 4.63 25.04
C GLN A 234 2.09 3.71 23.81
N ILE A 235 2.51 4.20 22.64
CA ILE A 235 2.41 3.46 21.38
C ILE A 235 3.55 2.49 21.14
N GLY A 236 4.52 2.41 22.04
CA GLY A 236 5.56 1.39 22.03
C GLY A 236 5.01 -0.04 21.96
N LEU A 237 3.80 -0.27 22.51
CA LEU A 237 3.07 -1.54 22.33
C LEU A 237 2.81 -1.86 20.85
N LEU A 238 2.36 -0.88 20.07
CA LEU A 238 2.10 -1.04 18.64
C LEU A 238 3.41 -1.10 17.85
N ALA A 239 4.40 -0.32 18.27
CA ALA A 239 5.73 -0.33 17.64
C ALA A 239 6.47 -1.67 17.84
N ALA A 240 6.30 -2.34 18.98
CA ALA A 240 6.84 -3.67 19.22
C ALA A 240 6.26 -4.71 18.24
N ALA A 241 4.97 -4.61 17.91
CA ALA A 241 4.37 -5.42 16.86
C ALA A 241 5.02 -5.14 15.49
N GLY A 242 5.33 -3.87 15.21
CA GLY A 242 6.06 -3.44 14.03
C GLY A 242 7.47 -4.05 13.94
N HIS A 243 8.24 -3.99 15.03
CA HIS A 243 9.55 -4.63 15.11
C HIS A 243 9.47 -6.13 14.85
N TYR A 244 8.58 -6.83 15.56
CA TYR A 244 8.37 -8.27 15.36
C TYR A 244 8.04 -8.58 13.90
N ALA A 245 7.14 -7.81 13.30
CA ALA A 245 6.73 -8.00 11.91
C ALA A 245 7.90 -7.83 10.93
N LEU A 246 8.76 -6.83 11.12
CA LEU A 246 9.93 -6.61 10.27
C LEU A 246 10.98 -7.73 10.43
N ASP A 247 11.13 -8.30 11.62
CA ASP A 247 12.08 -9.38 11.89
C ASP A 247 11.63 -10.74 11.33
N HIS A 248 10.33 -11.02 11.35
CA HIS A 248 9.82 -12.38 11.12
C HIS A 248 8.95 -12.52 9.87
N ASN A 249 8.30 -11.44 9.41
CA ASN A 249 7.17 -11.57 8.47
C ASN A 249 7.48 -11.11 7.03
N ILE A 250 8.63 -10.49 6.75
CA ILE A 250 8.98 -10.05 5.38
C ILE A 250 9.20 -11.26 4.46
N ASN A 251 10.09 -12.18 4.82
CA ASN A 251 10.50 -13.28 3.92
C ASN A 251 9.34 -14.22 3.56
N ARG A 252 8.43 -14.46 4.52
CA ARG A 252 7.24 -15.31 4.32
C ARG A 252 6.21 -14.74 3.35
N LEU A 253 6.31 -13.47 2.94
CA LEU A 253 5.44 -12.91 1.89
C LEU A 253 5.57 -13.71 0.58
N THR A 254 6.70 -14.42 0.38
CA THR A 254 6.88 -15.39 -0.72
C THR A 254 5.80 -16.46 -0.73
N ASP A 255 5.35 -16.93 0.43
CA ASP A 255 4.29 -17.95 0.54
C ASP A 255 2.95 -17.38 0.06
N ASP A 256 2.65 -16.13 0.43
CA ASP A 256 1.44 -15.44 -0.01
C ASP A 256 1.46 -15.26 -1.54
N HIS A 257 2.61 -14.85 -2.10
CA HIS A 257 2.78 -14.74 -3.55
C HIS A 257 2.57 -16.08 -4.27
N ALA A 258 3.14 -17.17 -3.74
CA ALA A 258 2.99 -18.50 -4.30
C ALA A 258 1.52 -18.97 -4.29
N ARG A 259 0.79 -18.73 -3.18
CA ARG A 259 -0.63 -19.06 -3.06
C ARG A 259 -1.50 -18.24 -4.03
N ALA A 260 -1.26 -16.93 -4.13
CA ALA A 260 -1.95 -16.07 -5.09
C ALA A 260 -1.72 -16.55 -6.53
N LYS A 261 -0.47 -16.91 -6.87
CA LYS A 261 -0.12 -17.46 -8.18
C LYS A 261 -0.83 -18.79 -8.46
N LYS A 262 -0.88 -19.69 -7.48
CA LYS A 262 -1.59 -20.98 -7.59
C LYS A 262 -3.08 -20.78 -7.89
N ILE A 263 -3.73 -19.84 -7.19
CA ILE A 263 -5.12 -19.47 -7.47
C ILE A 263 -5.26 -18.93 -8.90
N ALA A 264 -4.41 -17.96 -9.29
CA ALA A 264 -4.48 -17.34 -10.61
C ALA A 264 -4.32 -18.35 -11.76
N VAL A 265 -3.36 -19.27 -11.65
CA VAL A 265 -3.15 -20.34 -12.63
C VAL A 265 -4.37 -21.25 -12.73
N ALA A 266 -4.95 -21.65 -11.59
CA ALA A 266 -6.13 -22.50 -11.59
C ALA A 266 -7.36 -21.84 -12.23
N LEU A 267 -7.53 -20.52 -12.04
CA LEU A 267 -8.64 -19.76 -12.63
C LEU A 267 -8.43 -19.47 -14.12
N ALA A 268 -7.22 -19.12 -14.54
CA ALA A 268 -6.89 -18.89 -15.94
C ALA A 268 -7.07 -20.15 -16.80
N ALA A 269 -6.88 -21.34 -16.22
CA ALA A 269 -7.14 -22.62 -16.89
C ALA A 269 -8.64 -22.90 -17.13
N ILE A 270 -9.54 -22.21 -16.41
CA ILE A 270 -10.99 -22.30 -16.62
C ILE A 270 -11.40 -21.32 -17.72
N ASP A 271 -10.97 -20.06 -17.59
CA ASP A 271 -11.25 -19.00 -18.55
C ASP A 271 -10.11 -17.98 -18.52
N SER A 272 -9.35 -17.89 -19.60
CA SER A 272 -8.21 -16.96 -19.71
C SER A 272 -8.64 -15.49 -19.83
N SER A 273 -9.93 -15.20 -20.06
CA SER A 273 -10.46 -13.84 -20.02
C SER A 273 -10.71 -13.33 -18.60
N LEU A 274 -10.80 -14.24 -17.62
CA LEU A 274 -11.01 -13.91 -16.20
C LEU A 274 -9.76 -13.29 -15.58
N ILE A 275 -8.59 -13.85 -15.89
CA ILE A 275 -7.30 -13.43 -15.36
C ILE A 275 -6.15 -13.94 -16.22
N ASP A 276 -5.13 -13.09 -16.43
CA ASP A 276 -3.83 -13.53 -16.91
C ASP A 276 -2.93 -13.87 -15.71
N ALA A 277 -2.71 -15.17 -15.49
CA ALA A 277 -1.89 -15.64 -14.39
C ALA A 277 -0.46 -15.09 -14.46
N ALA A 278 0.09 -14.75 -15.63
CA ALA A 278 1.43 -14.17 -15.75
C ALA A 278 1.55 -12.80 -15.06
N THR A 279 0.45 -12.05 -14.96
CA THR A 279 0.40 -10.71 -14.35
C THR A 279 0.28 -10.72 -12.82
N VAL A 280 0.07 -11.89 -12.21
CA VAL A 280 0.05 -12.03 -10.74
C VAL A 280 1.47 -12.21 -10.24
N GLU A 281 2.01 -11.12 -9.68
CA GLU A 281 3.39 -11.02 -9.17
C GLU A 281 3.47 -11.12 -7.64
N THR A 282 2.41 -10.69 -6.95
CA THR A 282 2.39 -10.54 -5.49
C THR A 282 1.20 -11.27 -4.86
N ASN A 283 0.64 -10.75 -3.76
CA ASN A 283 -0.39 -11.44 -2.98
C ASN A 283 -1.83 -11.13 -3.44
N ILE A 284 -2.01 -10.31 -4.49
CA ILE A 284 -3.32 -9.89 -4.99
C ILE A 284 -3.68 -10.64 -6.27
N VAL A 285 -4.91 -11.15 -6.33
CA VAL A 285 -5.51 -11.77 -7.52
C VAL A 285 -6.72 -10.92 -7.93
N GLY A 286 -6.58 -10.20 -9.04
CA GLY A 286 -7.66 -9.39 -9.63
C GLY A 286 -8.39 -10.14 -10.73
N LEU A 287 -9.71 -10.27 -10.60
CA LEU A 287 -10.56 -10.99 -11.55
C LEU A 287 -11.39 -10.00 -12.38
N ASP A 288 -11.28 -10.12 -13.70
CA ASP A 288 -12.10 -9.40 -14.67
C ASP A 288 -13.37 -10.21 -14.98
N LEU A 289 -14.52 -9.68 -14.56
CA LEU A 289 -15.82 -10.29 -14.77
C LEU A 289 -16.60 -9.67 -15.93
N THR A 290 -15.98 -8.81 -16.75
CA THR A 290 -16.66 -8.09 -17.84
C THR A 290 -17.28 -9.02 -18.90
N LYS A 291 -16.74 -10.24 -19.05
CA LYS A 291 -17.28 -11.28 -19.94
C LYS A 291 -18.35 -12.16 -19.31
N PHE A 292 -18.61 -12.00 -18.01
CA PHE A 292 -19.59 -12.78 -17.26
C PHE A 292 -20.90 -12.00 -17.09
N ALA A 293 -22.03 -12.71 -17.09
CA ALA A 293 -23.35 -12.09 -16.94
C ALA A 293 -23.54 -11.49 -15.53
N PHE A 294 -23.08 -12.19 -14.49
CA PHE A 294 -23.21 -11.77 -13.10
C PHE A 294 -22.28 -10.59 -12.73
N SER A 295 -22.62 -9.86 -11.69
CA SER A 295 -21.77 -8.79 -11.17
C SER A 295 -20.68 -9.33 -10.22
N ALA A 296 -19.66 -8.52 -9.92
CA ALA A 296 -18.68 -8.86 -8.89
C ALA A 296 -19.32 -9.02 -7.50
N ALA A 297 -20.41 -8.28 -7.22
CA ALA A 297 -21.14 -8.39 -5.97
C ALA A 297 -21.88 -9.75 -5.87
N ASP A 298 -22.54 -10.18 -6.94
CA ASP A 298 -23.21 -11.49 -7.01
C ASP A 298 -22.19 -12.63 -6.85
N PHE A 299 -21.06 -12.52 -7.55
CA PHE A 299 -19.98 -13.51 -7.44
C PHE A 299 -19.42 -13.59 -6.02
N ALA A 300 -19.18 -12.45 -5.38
CA ALA A 300 -18.70 -12.39 -4.00
C ALA A 300 -19.73 -12.94 -3.00
N ALA A 301 -21.02 -12.66 -3.19
CA ALA A 301 -22.10 -13.20 -2.37
C ALA A 301 -22.16 -14.74 -2.47
N LYS A 302 -22.09 -15.27 -3.70
CA LYS A 302 -22.07 -16.71 -3.96
C LYS A 302 -20.84 -17.41 -3.36
N CYS A 303 -19.66 -16.80 -3.46
CA CYS A 303 -18.45 -17.30 -2.80
C CYS A 303 -18.65 -17.35 -1.28
N LYS A 304 -19.25 -16.30 -0.71
CA LYS A 304 -19.50 -16.19 0.73
C LYS A 304 -20.45 -17.26 1.25
N GLU A 305 -21.51 -17.59 0.50
CA GLU A 305 -22.42 -18.72 0.80
C GLU A 305 -21.69 -20.06 0.85
N ASN A 306 -20.60 -20.20 0.09
CA ASN A 306 -19.76 -21.39 0.04
C ASN A 306 -18.56 -21.32 1.00
N GLY A 307 -18.49 -20.33 1.89
CA GLY A 307 -17.44 -20.21 2.91
C GLY A 307 -16.20 -19.41 2.50
N LEU A 308 -16.18 -18.79 1.33
CA LEU A 308 -15.05 -17.99 0.82
C LEU A 308 -15.40 -16.50 0.73
N TRP A 309 -14.70 -15.66 1.48
CA TRP A 309 -14.95 -14.21 1.50
C TRP A 309 -13.96 -13.49 0.58
N ILE A 310 -14.48 -12.84 -0.46
CA ILE A 310 -13.70 -12.03 -1.42
C ILE A 310 -14.28 -10.61 -1.51
N SER A 311 -13.55 -9.68 -2.13
CA SER A 311 -14.03 -8.30 -2.31
C SER A 311 -14.53 -8.04 -3.73
N ALA A 312 -15.63 -7.30 -3.86
CA ALA A 312 -16.06 -6.68 -5.10
C ALA A 312 -15.62 -5.21 -5.11
N LEU A 313 -14.76 -4.80 -6.05
CA LEU A 313 -14.21 -3.43 -6.13
C LEU A 313 -14.67 -2.71 -7.40
N GLY A 314 -15.97 -2.81 -7.66
CA GLY A 314 -16.64 -2.25 -8.84
C GLY A 314 -17.66 -3.23 -9.41
N PRO A 315 -18.37 -2.87 -10.48
CA PRO A 315 -19.44 -3.73 -11.04
C PRO A 315 -18.94 -5.07 -11.56
N LYS A 316 -17.71 -5.10 -12.11
CA LYS A 316 -17.14 -6.24 -12.84
C LYS A 316 -15.71 -6.59 -12.42
N TYR A 317 -15.26 -6.13 -11.26
CA TYR A 317 -13.93 -6.45 -10.75
C TYR A 317 -14.02 -7.04 -9.35
N ALA A 318 -13.57 -8.28 -9.21
CA ALA A 318 -13.44 -8.96 -7.91
C ALA A 318 -11.96 -9.11 -7.54
N ARG A 319 -11.66 -9.11 -6.25
CA ARG A 319 -10.30 -9.20 -5.74
C ARG A 319 -10.20 -10.21 -4.61
N LEU A 320 -9.15 -11.02 -4.68
CA LEU A 320 -8.69 -11.90 -3.61
C LEU A 320 -7.30 -11.44 -3.16
N VAL A 321 -7.02 -11.53 -1.86
CA VAL A 321 -5.72 -11.16 -1.30
C VAL A 321 -5.29 -12.24 -0.31
N THR A 322 -4.15 -12.86 -0.59
CA THR A 322 -3.54 -13.88 0.28
C THR A 322 -2.67 -13.22 1.35
N HIS A 323 -2.49 -13.91 2.49
CA HIS A 323 -1.82 -13.37 3.66
C HIS A 323 -1.45 -14.47 4.68
N LEU A 324 -0.77 -14.09 5.76
CA LEU A 324 -0.25 -15.02 6.79
C LEU A 324 -1.28 -15.93 7.46
N ASP A 325 -2.54 -15.51 7.57
CA ASP A 325 -3.63 -16.33 8.15
C ASP A 325 -4.32 -17.23 7.10
N PHE A 326 -3.67 -17.48 5.95
CA PHE A 326 -4.19 -18.31 4.85
C PHE A 326 -3.15 -19.35 4.41
N ASP A 327 -3.51 -20.63 4.49
CA ASP A 327 -2.60 -21.75 4.26
C ASP A 327 -2.83 -22.49 2.93
N ASP A 328 -2.04 -23.54 2.68
CA ASP A 328 -2.07 -24.30 1.43
C ASP A 328 -3.35 -25.15 1.28
N ALA A 329 -3.88 -25.67 2.39
CA ALA A 329 -5.11 -26.46 2.38
C ALA A 329 -6.32 -25.56 2.05
N GLN A 330 -6.37 -24.38 2.67
CA GLN A 330 -7.35 -23.34 2.34
C GLN A 330 -7.16 -22.81 0.92
N THR A 331 -5.95 -22.80 0.39
CA THR A 331 -5.69 -22.47 -1.03
C THR A 331 -6.38 -23.44 -1.97
N ASP A 332 -6.25 -24.75 -1.72
CA ASP A 332 -6.91 -25.78 -2.51
C ASP A 332 -8.44 -25.72 -2.37
N GLU A 333 -8.95 -25.53 -1.16
CA GLU A 333 -10.38 -25.37 -0.91
C GLU A 333 -10.96 -24.12 -1.61
N ALA A 334 -10.26 -22.98 -1.54
CA ALA A 334 -10.67 -21.74 -2.20
C ALA A 334 -10.77 -21.91 -3.72
N ILE A 335 -9.81 -22.60 -4.34
CA ILE A 335 -9.82 -22.89 -5.78
C ILE A 335 -11.07 -23.69 -6.18
N GLU A 336 -11.43 -24.71 -5.40
CA GLU A 336 -12.62 -25.51 -5.68
C GLU A 336 -13.93 -24.75 -5.45
N ILE A 337 -13.97 -23.85 -4.46
CA ILE A 337 -15.11 -22.92 -4.28
C ILE A 337 -15.24 -21.99 -5.49
N LEU A 338 -14.15 -21.37 -5.93
CA LEU A 338 -14.16 -20.42 -7.06
C LEU A 338 -14.58 -21.11 -8.36
N LYS A 339 -14.05 -22.32 -8.64
CA LYS A 339 -14.46 -23.15 -9.78
C LYS A 339 -15.96 -23.42 -9.81
N ARG A 340 -16.56 -23.76 -8.65
CA ARG A 340 -18.01 -23.98 -8.54
C ARG A 340 -18.79 -22.69 -8.73
N CYS A 341 -18.31 -21.58 -8.16
CA CYS A 341 -18.99 -20.29 -8.26
C CYS A 341 -18.99 -19.72 -9.69
N LEU A 342 -17.95 -19.98 -10.49
CA LEU A 342 -17.84 -19.50 -11.88
C LEU A 342 -18.73 -20.25 -12.88
N LYS A 343 -19.09 -21.52 -12.61
CA LYS A 343 -19.82 -22.39 -13.56
C LYS A 343 -21.35 -22.21 -13.58
N ALA A 344 -21.90 -21.41 -12.68
CA ALA A 344 -23.35 -21.25 -12.51
C ALA A 344 -23.73 -19.77 -12.53
#